data_AF-A0A349YFB5-F1
#
_entry.id   AF-A0A349YFB5-F1
#
_cell.length_a   1.000
_cell.length_b   1.000
_cell.length_c   1.000
_cell.angle_alpha   90.00
_cell.angle_beta   90.00
_cell.angle_gamma   90.00
#
_symmetry.space_group_name_H-M   'P 1'
#
loop_
_entity.id
_entity.type
_entity.pdbx_description
1 polymer ?
#
loop_
_entity_poly.entity_id
_entity_poly.type
_entity_poly.pdbx_seq_one_letter_code
_entity_poly.pdbx_strand_id
1 'polypeptide(L)'
;NVYVAKVMRVCAAFAALAIILNTVGVFKVDPKILISSCLASILILLVPSFILFVLKKNEWWFKYVAIISSSIFILLLSTALNFHVTIMFIFPIALASIYYDPKVNRLALVLAVVSSTSGKVLAYVLVTVVDNNYHGFTSLLLHNCFPQILMLGSIGYIFVALGKKNSKMLSSLMDAEEQEKMLLHMQKLSEKSSEVSMGLVNKMETLNTVTNSTIDANNEISENTGIIIEGINSSMEQLQVAEGNTSRIYENIQVLSQESEEVAGLFTNVETLSNQNRTYMQKVTEGMVLAAESTSVCQEAMSKLEQKTKKIDGIVDVIAEISEQTDLLSLNAAIESARAGEQGKGFAIVAEEIRKLSQQTQNTLVDVRSIIGEVLEQNIIAVEAMSQTTSVHDEQKEAIVKAEDSSKMVMEATKNMADKMQLILSNTRNIEKSASKIVEIVNSITTICKENQVSLEVVSESVQSGITTTSQLEELVTDIRAMADELAGVVQE
;
A
#
# COMPACT_ATOMS: atom_id res chain seq x y z
N ASN A 1 -31.83 -27.27 69.49
CA ASN A 1 -33.23 -26.85 69.21
C ASN A 1 -34.13 -27.99 68.77
N VAL A 2 -33.92 -28.60 67.59
CA VAL A 2 -34.76 -29.73 67.10
C VAL A 2 -34.81 -30.92 68.08
N TYR A 3 -33.65 -31.29 68.63
CA TYR A 3 -33.56 -32.38 69.61
C TYR A 3 -34.35 -32.09 70.91
N VAL A 4 -34.19 -30.88 71.45
CA VAL A 4 -34.90 -30.41 72.66
C VAL A 4 -36.42 -30.43 72.46
N ALA A 5 -36.91 -29.98 71.31
CA ALA A 5 -38.35 -30.04 70.99
C ALA A 5 -38.87 -31.47 70.81
N LYS A 6 -38.05 -32.43 70.35
CA LYS A 6 -38.44 -33.86 70.36
C LYS A 6 -38.59 -34.37 71.80
N VAL A 7 -37.63 -34.07 72.68
CA VAL A 7 -37.68 -34.48 74.10
C VAL A 7 -38.95 -33.92 74.78
N MET A 8 -39.28 -32.65 74.57
CA MET A 8 -40.47 -32.04 75.18
C MET A 8 -41.79 -32.66 74.69
N ARG A 9 -41.89 -33.09 73.42
CA ARG A 9 -43.06 -33.83 72.91
C ARG A 9 -43.23 -35.18 73.57
N VAL A 10 -42.14 -35.91 73.75
CA VAL A 10 -42.17 -37.20 74.45
C VAL A 10 -42.61 -37.01 75.89
N CYS A 11 -42.13 -35.97 76.58
CA CYS A 11 -42.57 -35.65 77.94
C CYS A 11 -44.05 -35.25 78.02
N ALA A 12 -44.60 -34.57 77.00
CA ALA A 12 -46.03 -34.28 76.94
C ALA A 12 -46.88 -35.56 76.87
N ALA A 13 -46.40 -36.61 76.18
CA ALA A 13 -47.08 -37.90 76.16
C ALA A 13 -47.12 -38.58 77.54
N PHE A 14 -46.06 -38.43 78.36
CA PHE A 14 -46.06 -38.91 79.75
C PHE A 14 -47.07 -38.15 80.63
N ALA A 15 -47.28 -36.85 80.39
CA ALA A 15 -48.33 -36.09 81.08
C ALA A 15 -49.74 -36.59 80.71
N ALA A 16 -49.96 -37.03 79.47
CA ALA A 16 -51.22 -37.69 79.07
C ALA A 16 -51.41 -39.06 79.74
N LEU A 17 -50.32 -39.81 79.93
CA LEU A 17 -50.33 -41.08 80.65
C LEU A 17 -50.75 -40.91 82.13
N ALA A 18 -50.38 -39.80 82.76
CA ALA A 18 -50.77 -39.51 84.15
C ALA A 18 -52.30 -39.41 84.33
N ILE A 19 -53.02 -38.91 83.33
CA ILE A 19 -54.49 -38.87 83.33
C ILE A 19 -55.08 -40.28 83.32
N ILE A 20 -54.52 -41.18 82.50
CA ILE A 20 -54.95 -42.58 82.39
C ILE A 20 -54.64 -43.34 83.68
N LEU A 21 -53.50 -43.08 84.33
CA LEU A 21 -53.15 -43.73 85.60
C LEU A 21 -54.06 -43.32 86.76
N ASN A 22 -54.65 -42.12 86.72
CA ASN A 22 -55.62 -41.67 87.71
C ASN A 22 -56.97 -42.39 87.59
N THR A 23 -57.43 -42.70 86.37
CA THR A 23 -58.67 -43.47 86.17
C THR A 23 -58.54 -44.93 86.61
N VAL A 24 -57.31 -45.47 86.62
CA VAL A 24 -56.99 -46.80 87.16
C VAL A 24 -56.79 -46.78 88.69
N GLY A 25 -56.87 -45.62 89.33
CA GLY A 25 -56.78 -45.46 90.79
C GLY A 25 -55.36 -45.41 91.36
N VAL A 26 -54.33 -45.25 90.51
CA VAL A 26 -52.92 -45.14 90.94
C VAL A 26 -52.65 -43.79 91.60
N PHE A 27 -53.26 -42.72 91.09
CA PHE A 27 -53.25 -41.41 91.73
C PHE A 27 -54.58 -41.21 92.47
N LYS A 28 -54.53 -40.84 93.76
CA LYS A 28 -55.73 -40.48 94.55
C LYS A 28 -55.90 -38.97 94.55
N VAL A 29 -56.26 -38.41 93.40
CA VAL A 29 -56.47 -36.96 93.20
C VAL A 29 -57.83 -36.72 92.55
N ASP A 30 -58.47 -35.60 92.86
CA ASP A 30 -59.73 -35.20 92.21
C ASP A 30 -59.56 -35.23 90.67
N PRO A 31 -60.37 -36.03 89.95
CA PRO A 31 -60.27 -36.15 88.49
C PRO A 31 -60.32 -34.81 87.77
N LYS A 32 -61.08 -33.82 88.27
CA LYS A 32 -61.23 -32.52 87.62
C LYS A 32 -59.94 -31.69 87.69
N ILE A 33 -59.25 -31.73 88.84
CA ILE A 33 -58.01 -30.97 89.07
C ILE A 33 -56.86 -31.61 88.28
N LEU A 34 -56.80 -32.94 88.22
CA LEU A 34 -55.74 -33.62 87.48
C LEU A 34 -55.90 -33.46 85.96
N ILE A 35 -57.12 -33.62 85.43
CA ILE A 35 -57.36 -33.49 83.99
C ILE A 35 -57.03 -32.06 83.51
N SER A 36 -57.47 -31.04 84.26
CA SER A 36 -57.22 -29.63 83.89
C SER A 36 -55.73 -29.25 83.94
N SER A 37 -55.01 -29.64 84.98
CA SER A 37 -53.57 -29.38 85.10
C SER A 37 -52.73 -30.13 84.07
N CYS A 38 -53.05 -31.39 83.76
CA CYS A 38 -52.33 -32.19 82.75
C CYS A 38 -52.60 -31.68 81.33
N LEU A 39 -53.83 -31.28 80.98
CA LEU A 39 -54.13 -30.68 79.68
C LEU A 39 -53.40 -29.34 79.48
N ALA A 40 -53.41 -28.47 80.48
CA ALA A 40 -52.66 -27.21 80.43
C ALA A 40 -51.15 -27.45 80.28
N SER A 41 -50.62 -28.43 81.01
CA SER A 41 -49.23 -28.88 80.96
C SER A 41 -48.80 -29.40 79.58
N ILE A 42 -49.66 -30.21 78.92
CA ILE A 42 -49.43 -30.72 77.56
C ILE A 42 -49.37 -29.56 76.56
N LEU A 43 -50.32 -28.62 76.64
CA LEU A 43 -50.34 -27.46 75.74
C LEU A 43 -49.06 -26.63 75.86
N ILE A 44 -48.60 -26.36 77.08
CA ILE A 44 -47.38 -25.59 77.35
C ILE A 44 -46.12 -26.32 76.83
N LEU A 45 -46.00 -27.63 77.03
CA LEU A 45 -44.86 -28.41 76.52
C LEU A 45 -44.83 -28.51 74.98
N LEU A 46 -45.98 -28.34 74.31
CA LEU A 46 -46.05 -28.32 72.85
C LEU A 46 -45.66 -26.96 72.25
N VAL A 47 -45.67 -25.86 73.02
CA VAL A 47 -45.33 -24.51 72.52
C VAL A 47 -43.96 -24.46 71.84
N PRO A 48 -42.85 -24.96 72.41
CA PRO A 48 -41.55 -24.93 71.73
C PRO A 48 -41.53 -25.79 70.46
N SER A 49 -42.29 -26.88 70.43
CA SER A 49 -42.40 -27.71 69.23
C SER A 49 -43.21 -27.03 68.13
N PHE A 50 -44.28 -26.32 68.50
CA PHE A 50 -45.05 -25.51 67.57
C PHE A 50 -44.20 -24.39 66.95
N ILE A 51 -43.40 -23.69 67.77
CA ILE A 51 -42.51 -22.62 67.29
C ILE A 51 -41.48 -23.13 66.27
N LEU A 52 -40.86 -24.29 66.53
CA LEU A 52 -39.86 -24.86 65.64
C LEU A 52 -40.42 -25.49 64.37
N PHE A 53 -41.50 -26.28 64.47
CA PHE A 53 -41.98 -27.09 63.36
C PHE A 53 -43.08 -26.39 62.54
N VAL A 54 -43.93 -25.58 63.18
CA VAL A 54 -45.03 -24.88 62.50
C VAL A 54 -44.62 -23.46 62.10
N LEU A 55 -44.14 -22.66 63.06
CA LEU A 55 -43.70 -21.29 62.77
C LEU A 55 -42.31 -21.23 62.10
N LYS A 56 -41.58 -22.36 62.05
CA LYS A 56 -40.23 -22.49 61.49
C LYS A 56 -39.22 -21.47 62.03
N LYS A 57 -39.44 -20.95 63.23
CA LYS A 57 -38.55 -19.97 63.87
C LYS A 57 -37.55 -20.68 64.77
N ASN A 58 -36.28 -20.69 64.38
CA ASN A 58 -35.18 -21.32 65.11
C ASN A 58 -34.16 -20.28 65.61
N GLU A 59 -34.66 -19.30 66.37
CA GLU A 59 -33.89 -18.14 66.80
C GLU A 59 -33.09 -18.37 68.08
N TRP A 60 -32.14 -17.48 68.37
CA TRP A 60 -31.29 -17.54 69.57
C TRP A 60 -32.08 -17.57 70.89
N TRP A 61 -33.26 -16.94 70.91
CA TRP A 61 -34.13 -16.89 72.10
C TRP A 61 -34.91 -18.18 72.34
N PHE A 62 -34.93 -19.11 71.37
CA PHE A 62 -35.68 -20.36 71.46
C PHE A 62 -35.33 -21.18 72.71
N LYS A 63 -34.04 -21.21 73.05
CA LYS A 63 -33.53 -21.95 74.23
C LYS A 63 -34.17 -21.48 75.55
N TYR A 64 -34.45 -20.19 75.67
CA TYR A 64 -35.10 -19.63 76.85
C TYR A 64 -36.58 -19.99 76.91
N VAL A 65 -37.27 -19.96 75.77
CA VAL A 65 -38.69 -20.33 75.69
C VAL A 65 -38.91 -21.81 76.04
N ALA A 66 -38.03 -22.70 75.59
CA ALA A 66 -38.08 -24.12 75.97
C ALA A 66 -37.95 -24.35 77.48
N ILE A 67 -37.08 -23.60 78.15
CA ILE A 67 -36.85 -23.74 79.60
C ILE A 67 -38.01 -23.14 80.40
N ILE A 68 -38.49 -21.97 80.02
CA ILE A 68 -39.63 -21.32 80.67
C ILE A 68 -40.86 -22.24 80.58
N SER A 69 -41.17 -22.76 79.40
CA SER A 69 -42.29 -23.70 79.22
C SER A 69 -42.12 -24.99 80.03
N SER A 70 -40.91 -25.56 80.10
CA SER A 70 -40.64 -26.71 80.97
C SER A 70 -40.79 -26.41 82.48
N SER A 71 -40.55 -25.16 82.90
CA SER A 71 -40.68 -24.72 84.29
C SER A 71 -42.15 -24.48 84.66
N ILE A 72 -42.93 -23.89 83.75
CA ILE A 72 -44.38 -23.71 83.92
C ILE A 72 -45.08 -25.08 83.93
N PHE A 73 -44.65 -26.02 83.08
CA PHE A 73 -45.12 -27.41 83.11
C PHE A 73 -45.00 -28.04 84.51
N ILE A 74 -43.84 -27.88 85.15
CA ILE A 74 -43.62 -28.38 86.51
C ILE A 74 -44.49 -27.66 87.54
N LEU A 75 -44.63 -26.33 87.42
CA LEU A 75 -45.48 -25.56 88.33
C LEU A 75 -46.91 -26.12 88.35
N LEU A 76 -47.49 -26.35 87.17
CA LEU A 76 -48.84 -26.88 87.02
C LEU A 76 -48.95 -28.31 87.54
N LEU A 77 -48.01 -29.18 87.17
CA LEU A 77 -48.02 -30.58 87.57
C LEU A 77 -47.82 -30.74 89.09
N SER A 78 -46.95 -29.93 89.69
CA SER A 78 -46.68 -29.91 91.14
C SER A 78 -47.89 -29.43 91.96
N THR A 79 -48.78 -28.63 91.36
CA THR A 79 -49.99 -28.16 92.04
C THR A 79 -51.05 -29.28 92.15
N ALA A 80 -51.04 -30.22 91.20
CA ALA A 80 -52.00 -31.32 91.13
C ALA A 80 -51.50 -32.64 91.73
N LEU A 81 -50.19 -32.92 91.64
CA LEU A 81 -49.57 -34.17 92.09
C LEU A 81 -48.43 -33.86 93.06
N ASN A 82 -48.71 -33.87 94.37
CA ASN A 82 -47.77 -33.37 95.37
C ASN A 82 -46.56 -34.32 95.61
N PHE A 83 -46.80 -35.60 95.92
CA PHE A 83 -45.74 -36.54 96.32
C PHE A 83 -45.13 -37.36 95.18
N HIS A 84 -45.86 -37.49 94.07
CA HIS A 84 -45.51 -38.44 93.00
C HIS A 84 -44.58 -37.87 91.93
N VAL A 85 -44.23 -36.58 92.01
CA VAL A 85 -43.56 -35.84 90.92
C VAL A 85 -42.17 -35.30 91.34
N THR A 86 -41.65 -35.74 92.49
CA THR A 86 -40.40 -35.22 93.09
C THR A 86 -39.17 -35.32 92.19
N ILE A 87 -39.11 -36.31 91.28
CA ILE A 87 -37.99 -36.46 90.35
C ILE A 87 -38.15 -35.54 89.12
N MET A 88 -39.37 -35.17 88.74
CA MET A 88 -39.61 -34.34 87.55
C MET A 88 -39.14 -32.90 87.73
N PHE A 89 -38.86 -32.44 88.95
CA PHE A 89 -38.28 -31.12 89.21
C PHE A 89 -36.90 -30.90 88.56
N ILE A 90 -36.18 -31.98 88.25
CA ILE A 90 -34.87 -31.93 87.58
C ILE A 90 -35.02 -31.63 86.08
N PHE A 91 -36.23 -31.73 85.51
CA PHE A 91 -36.45 -31.70 84.06
C PHE A 91 -35.95 -30.41 83.35
N PRO A 92 -36.27 -29.18 83.80
CA PRO A 92 -35.74 -27.95 83.22
C PRO A 92 -34.21 -27.89 83.26
N ILE A 93 -33.62 -28.39 84.36
CA ILE A 93 -32.17 -28.40 84.58
C ILE A 93 -31.50 -29.37 83.59
N ALA A 94 -32.07 -30.56 83.41
CA ALA A 94 -31.59 -31.55 82.44
C ALA A 94 -31.75 -31.06 80.99
N LEU A 95 -32.90 -30.45 80.67
CA LEU A 95 -33.18 -29.91 79.33
C LEU A 95 -32.23 -28.76 78.97
N ALA A 96 -31.95 -27.87 79.92
CA ALA A 96 -31.01 -26.77 79.74
C ALA A 96 -29.59 -27.27 79.44
N SER A 97 -29.18 -28.39 80.04
CA SER A 97 -27.83 -28.93 79.89
C SER A 97 -27.49 -29.40 78.48
N ILE A 98 -28.49 -29.73 77.67
CA ILE A 98 -28.35 -30.05 76.25
C ILE A 98 -27.80 -28.86 75.46
N TYR A 99 -28.07 -27.63 75.92
CA TYR A 99 -27.57 -26.42 75.27
C TYR A 99 -26.10 -26.13 75.54
N TYR A 100 -25.48 -26.82 76.51
CA TYR A 100 -24.11 -26.60 76.96
C TYR A 100 -23.77 -25.13 77.23
N ASP A 101 -24.78 -24.32 77.57
CA ASP A 101 -24.63 -22.88 77.83
C ASP A 101 -24.78 -22.60 79.33
N PRO A 102 -23.71 -22.12 80.01
CA PRO A 102 -23.73 -21.90 81.45
C PRO A 102 -24.69 -20.77 81.89
N LYS A 103 -25.10 -19.87 80.99
CA LYS A 103 -26.14 -18.87 81.29
C LYS A 103 -27.53 -19.51 81.33
N VAL A 104 -27.77 -20.40 80.38
CA VAL A 104 -29.03 -21.14 80.20
C VAL A 104 -29.26 -22.15 81.34
N ASN A 105 -28.20 -22.85 81.78
CA ASN A 105 -28.27 -23.76 82.94
C ASN A 105 -28.57 -23.04 84.26
N ARG A 106 -27.97 -21.85 84.48
CA ARG A 106 -28.25 -21.04 85.68
C ARG A 106 -29.70 -20.55 85.71
N LEU A 107 -30.22 -20.10 84.56
CA LEU A 107 -31.61 -19.68 84.45
C LEU A 107 -32.57 -20.84 84.76
N ALA A 108 -32.31 -22.03 84.21
CA ALA A 108 -33.12 -23.21 84.43
C ALA A 108 -33.14 -23.64 85.91
N LEU A 109 -32.01 -23.54 86.61
CA LEU A 109 -31.94 -23.80 88.04
C LEU A 109 -32.84 -22.84 88.85
N VAL A 110 -32.71 -21.53 88.60
CA VAL A 110 -33.53 -20.52 89.30
C VAL A 110 -35.02 -20.76 89.03
N LEU A 111 -35.39 -20.96 87.76
CA LEU A 111 -36.78 -21.19 87.39
C LEU A 111 -37.34 -22.49 87.97
N ALA A 112 -36.57 -23.59 88.00
CA ALA A 112 -37.00 -24.86 88.58
C ALA A 112 -37.26 -24.75 90.09
N VAL A 113 -36.38 -24.04 90.81
CA VAL A 113 -36.54 -23.78 92.25
C VAL A 113 -37.80 -22.94 92.51
N VAL A 114 -38.00 -21.86 91.74
CA VAL A 114 -39.16 -20.99 91.87
C VAL A 114 -40.44 -21.74 91.52
N SER A 115 -40.51 -22.41 90.36
CA SER A 115 -41.71 -23.13 89.91
C SER A 115 -42.10 -24.25 90.85
N SER A 116 -41.13 -24.98 91.40
CA SER A 116 -41.38 -26.04 92.38
C SER A 116 -41.91 -25.49 93.70
N THR A 117 -41.32 -24.42 94.21
CA THR A 117 -41.72 -23.82 95.51
C THR A 117 -43.11 -23.18 95.39
N SER A 118 -43.35 -22.41 94.32
CA SER A 118 -44.64 -21.77 94.06
C SER A 118 -45.76 -22.81 93.84
N GLY A 119 -45.50 -23.93 93.15
CA GLY A 119 -46.50 -24.96 92.92
C GLY A 119 -47.02 -25.61 94.20
N LYS A 120 -46.13 -25.84 95.17
CA LYS A 120 -46.49 -26.39 96.48
C LYS A 120 -47.26 -25.41 97.36
N VAL A 121 -46.86 -24.14 97.35
CA VAL A 121 -47.60 -23.07 98.04
C VAL A 121 -49.01 -22.94 97.45
N LEU A 122 -49.14 -23.02 96.12
CA LEU A 122 -50.43 -22.94 95.43
C LEU A 122 -51.32 -24.15 95.74
N ALA A 123 -50.76 -25.36 95.80
CA ALA A 123 -51.49 -26.57 96.21
C ALA A 123 -52.06 -26.46 97.63
N TYR A 124 -51.30 -25.87 98.56
CA TYR A 124 -51.75 -25.64 99.94
C TYR A 124 -52.90 -24.63 100.02
N VAL A 125 -52.81 -23.51 99.28
CA VAL A 125 -53.85 -22.45 99.30
C VAL A 125 -55.16 -22.92 98.66
N LEU A 126 -55.09 -23.68 97.56
CA LEU A 126 -56.26 -24.18 96.85
C LEU A 126 -56.87 -25.45 97.48
N VAL A 127 -56.30 -25.96 98.59
CA VAL A 127 -56.72 -27.18 99.30
C VAL A 127 -56.90 -28.37 98.33
N THR A 128 -56.03 -28.46 97.31
CA THR A 128 -56.16 -29.49 96.28
C THR A 128 -55.72 -30.87 96.76
N VAL A 129 -54.89 -30.93 97.82
CA VAL A 129 -54.39 -32.15 98.44
C VAL A 129 -54.26 -31.93 99.95
N VAL A 130 -54.88 -32.80 100.77
CA VAL A 130 -54.75 -32.80 102.23
C VAL A 130 -53.56 -33.68 102.62
N ASP A 131 -52.50 -33.08 103.14
CA ASP A 131 -51.34 -33.81 103.69
C ASP A 131 -51.40 -33.79 105.23
N ASN A 132 -51.37 -34.97 105.84
CA ASN A 132 -51.44 -35.15 107.29
C ASN A 132 -50.11 -34.82 108.01
N ASN A 133 -49.02 -34.57 107.28
CA ASN A 133 -47.71 -34.27 107.88
C ASN A 133 -47.51 -32.80 108.28
N TYR A 134 -48.40 -31.87 107.90
CA TYR A 134 -48.17 -30.44 108.12
C TYR A 134 -49.45 -29.69 108.54
N HIS A 135 -49.56 -29.33 109.82
CA HIS A 135 -50.63 -28.47 110.35
C HIS A 135 -50.18 -27.00 110.38
N GLY A 136 -50.19 -26.32 109.23
CA GLY A 136 -49.98 -24.86 109.13
C GLY A 136 -48.92 -24.40 108.12
N PHE A 137 -49.03 -23.15 107.68
CA PHE A 137 -48.19 -22.53 106.63
C PHE A 137 -46.69 -22.52 106.96
N THR A 138 -46.33 -22.33 108.23
CA THR A 138 -44.93 -22.36 108.71
C THR A 138 -44.30 -23.74 108.57
N SER A 139 -45.08 -24.82 108.74
CA SER A 139 -44.59 -26.19 108.63
C SER A 139 -44.28 -26.60 107.19
N LEU A 140 -45.07 -26.12 106.22
CA LEU A 140 -44.87 -26.33 104.77
C LEU A 140 -43.55 -25.73 104.26
N LEU A 141 -43.19 -24.54 104.76
CA LEU A 141 -41.93 -23.87 104.38
C LEU A 141 -40.70 -24.59 104.96
N LEU A 142 -40.73 -24.94 106.25
CA LEU A 142 -39.56 -25.47 106.95
C LEU A 142 -39.25 -26.93 106.59
N HIS A 143 -40.26 -27.80 106.52
CA HIS A 143 -40.06 -29.24 106.37
C HIS A 143 -40.14 -29.75 104.92
N ASN A 144 -40.63 -28.95 103.97
CA ASN A 144 -40.84 -29.40 102.59
C ASN A 144 -40.12 -28.50 101.55
N CYS A 145 -40.29 -27.17 101.63
CA CYS A 145 -39.64 -26.26 100.68
C CYS A 145 -38.13 -26.17 100.89
N PHE A 146 -37.67 -26.02 102.14
CA PHE A 146 -36.24 -25.83 102.43
C PHE A 146 -35.35 -27.02 102.05
N PRO A 147 -35.69 -28.29 102.38
CA PRO A 147 -34.90 -29.45 101.95
C PRO A 147 -34.85 -29.61 100.42
N GLN A 148 -35.93 -29.23 99.74
CA GLN A 148 -36.01 -29.33 98.29
C GLN A 148 -35.18 -28.27 97.56
N ILE A 149 -35.16 -27.03 98.07
CA ILE A 149 -34.28 -25.98 97.55
C ILE A 149 -32.81 -26.42 97.65
N LEU A 150 -32.44 -27.07 98.76
CA LEU A 150 -31.07 -27.58 98.98
C LEU A 150 -30.73 -28.74 98.01
N MET A 151 -31.68 -29.68 97.80
CA MET A 151 -31.53 -30.78 96.84
C MET A 151 -31.45 -30.29 95.38
N LEU A 152 -32.32 -29.37 94.98
CA LEU A 152 -32.28 -28.79 93.62
C LEU A 152 -31.06 -27.91 93.42
N GLY A 153 -30.63 -27.19 94.45
CA GLY A 153 -29.40 -26.39 94.44
C GLY A 153 -28.15 -27.23 94.18
N SER A 154 -28.02 -28.38 94.85
CA SER A 154 -26.89 -29.30 94.67
C SER A 154 -26.88 -29.96 93.29
N ILE A 155 -28.02 -30.49 92.82
CA ILE A 155 -28.14 -31.08 91.47
C ILE A 155 -27.92 -30.01 90.39
N GLY A 156 -28.49 -28.82 90.58
CA GLY A 156 -28.31 -27.68 89.68
C GLY A 156 -26.86 -27.25 89.53
N TYR A 157 -26.11 -27.20 90.63
CA TYR A 157 -24.68 -26.88 90.60
C TYR A 157 -23.89 -27.88 89.75
N ILE A 158 -24.15 -29.18 89.89
CA ILE A 158 -23.50 -30.24 89.11
C ILE A 158 -23.73 -30.03 87.61
N PHE A 159 -24.96 -29.77 87.19
CA PHE A 159 -25.30 -29.53 85.78
C PHE A 159 -24.72 -28.22 85.22
N VAL A 160 -24.63 -27.16 86.02
CA VAL A 160 -23.93 -25.93 85.64
C VAL A 160 -22.42 -26.17 85.47
N ALA A 161 -21.80 -26.94 86.37
CA ALA A 161 -20.38 -27.29 86.28
C ALA A 161 -20.07 -28.16 85.04
N LEU A 162 -20.90 -29.16 84.75
CA LEU A 162 -20.83 -29.99 83.53
C LEU A 162 -20.96 -29.15 82.25
N GLY A 163 -21.93 -28.24 82.21
CA GLY A 163 -22.12 -27.33 81.07
C GLY A 163 -20.90 -26.47 80.79
N LYS A 164 -20.26 -25.92 81.85
CA LYS A 164 -19.05 -25.10 81.72
C LYS A 164 -17.84 -25.91 81.20
N LYS A 165 -17.66 -27.15 81.67
CA LYS A 165 -16.56 -28.02 81.22
C LYS A 165 -16.72 -28.43 79.75
N ASN A 166 -17.92 -28.84 79.35
CA ASN A 166 -18.19 -29.29 77.98
C ASN A 166 -18.11 -28.14 76.96
N SER A 167 -18.56 -26.93 77.31
CA SER A 167 -18.43 -25.75 76.45
C SER A 167 -16.97 -25.40 76.15
N LYS A 168 -16.08 -25.51 77.15
CA LYS A 168 -14.64 -25.22 76.99
C LYS A 168 -13.92 -26.28 76.15
N MET A 169 -14.33 -27.54 76.22
CA MET A 169 -13.78 -28.63 75.39
C MET A 169 -14.18 -28.48 73.92
N LEU A 170 -15.40 -27.99 73.65
CA LEU A 170 -15.90 -27.81 72.29
C LEU A 170 -15.21 -26.64 71.58
N SER A 171 -14.89 -25.55 72.29
CA SER A 171 -14.20 -24.39 71.69
C SER A 171 -12.76 -24.73 71.28
N SER A 172 -12.03 -25.52 72.08
CA SER A 172 -10.63 -25.89 71.75
C SER A 172 -10.49 -26.83 70.55
N LEU A 173 -11.55 -27.56 70.19
CA LEU A 173 -11.56 -28.43 69.00
C LEU A 173 -11.85 -27.64 67.72
N MET A 174 -12.58 -26.52 67.82
CA MET A 174 -12.91 -25.69 66.65
C MET A 174 -11.71 -24.87 66.15
N ASP A 175 -10.84 -24.39 67.05
CA ASP A 175 -9.67 -23.57 66.66
C ASP A 175 -8.56 -24.38 65.93
N ALA A 176 -8.42 -25.67 66.23
CA ALA A 176 -7.37 -26.52 65.64
C ALA A 176 -7.66 -26.89 64.18
N GLU A 177 -8.93 -27.14 63.84
CA GLU A 177 -9.34 -27.50 62.46
C GLU A 177 -9.19 -26.32 61.48
N GLU A 178 -9.34 -25.09 61.98
CA GLU A 178 -9.20 -23.87 61.17
C GLU A 178 -7.73 -23.60 60.81
N GLN A 179 -6.80 -23.88 61.73
CA GLN A 179 -5.36 -23.77 61.48
C GLN A 179 -4.85 -24.79 60.45
N GLU A 180 -5.32 -26.04 60.48
CA GLU A 180 -4.93 -27.07 59.52
C GLU A 180 -5.35 -26.71 58.09
N LYS A 181 -6.57 -26.18 57.91
CA LYS A 181 -7.05 -25.68 56.61
C LYS A 181 -6.23 -24.50 56.08
N MET A 182 -5.78 -23.60 56.96
CA MET A 182 -4.95 -22.46 56.58
C MET A 182 -3.57 -22.90 56.05
N LEU A 183 -2.95 -23.89 56.71
CA LEU A 183 -1.65 -24.45 56.31
C LEU A 183 -1.72 -25.15 54.94
N LEU A 184 -2.77 -25.95 54.71
CA LEU A 184 -3.03 -26.56 53.39
C LEU A 184 -3.25 -25.53 52.29
N HIS A 185 -3.94 -24.41 52.59
CA HIS A 185 -4.08 -23.32 51.63
C HIS A 185 -2.75 -22.62 51.34
N MET A 186 -1.90 -22.40 52.34
CA MET A 186 -0.57 -21.82 52.13
C MET A 186 0.34 -22.73 51.29
N GLN A 187 0.33 -24.04 51.52
CA GLN A 187 1.08 -24.98 50.67
C GLN A 187 0.60 -24.95 49.22
N LYS A 188 -0.72 -24.99 48.98
CA LYS A 188 -1.26 -24.86 47.61
C LYS A 188 -0.90 -23.51 46.98
N LEU A 189 -0.89 -22.44 47.75
CA LEU A 189 -0.53 -21.11 47.27
C LEU A 189 0.95 -21.04 46.89
N SER A 190 1.84 -21.59 47.72
CA SER A 190 3.27 -21.74 47.45
C SER A 190 3.51 -22.56 46.17
N GLU A 191 2.91 -23.74 46.06
CA GLU A 191 3.07 -24.62 44.90
C GLU A 191 2.58 -23.95 43.60
N LYS A 192 1.42 -23.28 43.65
CA LYS A 192 0.89 -22.53 42.51
C LYS A 192 1.75 -21.30 42.17
N SER A 193 2.28 -20.60 43.18
CA SER A 193 3.17 -19.45 42.98
C SER A 193 4.49 -19.86 42.34
N SER A 194 5.04 -21.02 42.72
CA SER A 194 6.24 -21.61 42.09
C SER A 194 5.99 -21.94 40.62
N GLU A 195 4.87 -22.60 40.31
CA GLU A 195 4.47 -22.91 38.93
C GLU A 195 4.32 -21.64 38.07
N VAL A 196 3.70 -20.59 38.62
CA VAL A 196 3.53 -19.30 37.93
C VAL A 196 4.88 -18.62 37.70
N SER A 197 5.78 -18.59 38.70
CA SER A 197 7.11 -18.01 38.56
C SER A 197 7.94 -18.72 37.48
N MET A 198 8.02 -20.06 37.50
CA MET A 198 8.72 -20.83 36.45
C MET A 198 8.11 -20.61 35.07
N GLY A 199 6.78 -20.57 34.97
CA GLY A 199 6.08 -20.24 33.73
C GLY A 199 6.42 -18.84 33.22
N LEU A 200 6.56 -17.87 34.12
CA LEU A 200 6.89 -16.48 33.82
C LEU A 200 8.32 -16.36 33.28
N VAL A 201 9.31 -17.02 33.90
CA VAL A 201 10.70 -17.03 33.44
C VAL A 201 10.81 -17.60 32.01
N ASN A 202 10.18 -18.73 31.72
CA ASN A 202 10.18 -19.31 30.37
C ASN A 202 9.53 -18.38 29.33
N LYS A 203 8.44 -17.69 29.70
CA LYS A 203 7.82 -16.69 28.81
C LYS A 203 8.70 -15.46 28.62
N MET A 204 9.45 -15.02 29.63
CA MET A 204 10.41 -13.94 29.50
C MET A 204 11.58 -14.28 28.57
N GLU A 205 12.07 -15.52 28.59
CA GLU A 205 13.09 -15.97 27.64
C GLU A 205 12.58 -15.95 26.19
N THR A 206 11.35 -16.42 25.98
CA THR A 206 10.71 -16.35 24.66
C THR A 206 10.52 -14.89 24.23
N LEU A 207 10.04 -14.03 25.13
CA LEU A 207 9.84 -12.61 24.86
C LEU A 207 11.16 -11.91 24.51
N ASN A 208 12.23 -12.18 25.26
CA ASN A 208 13.58 -11.63 24.98
C ASN A 208 14.09 -12.03 23.59
N THR A 209 13.84 -13.28 23.17
CA THR A 209 14.24 -13.76 21.84
C THR A 209 13.46 -13.03 20.73
N VAL A 210 12.15 -12.81 20.93
CA VAL A 210 11.30 -12.04 20.01
C VAL A 210 11.73 -10.56 19.96
N THR A 211 12.07 -9.96 21.11
CA THR A 211 12.56 -8.59 21.22
C THR A 211 13.85 -8.41 20.43
N ASN A 212 14.85 -9.29 20.62
CA ASN A 212 16.10 -9.26 19.85
C ASN A 212 15.86 -9.41 18.34
N SER A 213 15.02 -10.37 17.94
CA SER A 213 14.68 -10.57 16.52
C SER A 213 13.99 -9.34 15.92
N THR A 214 13.22 -8.60 16.73
CA THR A 214 12.54 -7.36 16.31
C THR A 214 13.54 -6.20 16.16
N ILE A 215 14.56 -6.13 17.02
CA ILE A 215 15.67 -5.16 16.89
C ILE A 215 16.43 -5.41 15.58
N ASP A 216 16.79 -6.66 15.31
CA ASP A 216 17.50 -7.03 14.09
C ASP A 216 16.69 -6.66 12.84
N ALA A 217 15.39 -6.99 12.82
CA ALA A 217 14.50 -6.61 11.73
C ALA A 217 14.38 -5.08 11.55
N ASN A 218 14.28 -4.31 12.64
CA ASN A 218 14.24 -2.85 12.56
C ASN A 218 15.55 -2.27 12.01
N ASN A 219 16.71 -2.81 12.40
CA ASN A 219 18.01 -2.39 11.87
C ASN A 219 18.13 -2.68 10.37
N GLU A 220 17.69 -3.87 9.93
CA GLU A 220 17.69 -4.23 8.51
C GLU A 220 16.75 -3.33 7.69
N ILE A 221 15.57 -2.99 8.22
CA ILE A 221 14.66 -2.03 7.56
C ILE A 221 15.30 -0.64 7.49
N SER A 222 16.00 -0.19 8.53
CA SER A 222 16.70 1.10 8.55
C SER A 222 17.79 1.16 7.48
N GLU A 223 18.62 0.12 7.37
CA GLU A 223 19.67 0.01 6.35
C GLU A 223 19.07 0.02 4.93
N ASN A 224 18.06 -0.81 4.68
CA ASN A 224 17.38 -0.86 3.39
C ASN A 224 16.72 0.47 3.03
N THR A 225 16.14 1.17 4.01
CA THR A 225 15.57 2.52 3.82
C THR A 225 16.65 3.50 3.36
N GLY A 226 17.84 3.46 3.97
CA GLY A 226 18.99 4.28 3.57
C GLY A 226 19.43 4.02 2.11
N ILE A 227 19.54 2.75 1.72
CA ILE A 227 19.90 2.35 0.35
C ILE A 227 18.85 2.87 -0.67
N ILE A 228 17.56 2.77 -0.34
CA ILE A 228 16.50 3.26 -1.23
C ILE A 228 16.56 4.79 -1.37
N ILE A 229 16.83 5.52 -0.29
CA ILE A 229 16.99 6.99 -0.34
C ILE A 229 18.15 7.39 -1.26
N GLU A 230 19.31 6.72 -1.15
CA GLU A 230 20.44 6.95 -2.06
C GLU A 230 20.05 6.65 -3.53
N GLY A 231 19.31 5.56 -3.76
CA GLY A 231 18.79 5.21 -5.07
C GLY A 231 17.84 6.26 -5.66
N ILE A 232 16.97 6.85 -4.82
CA ILE A 232 16.08 7.95 -5.22
C ILE A 232 16.88 9.21 -5.57
N ASN A 233 17.86 9.57 -4.75
CA ASN A 233 18.72 10.74 -5.02
C ASN A 233 19.48 10.59 -6.35
N SER A 234 20.04 9.41 -6.62
CA SER A 234 20.68 9.11 -7.90
C SER A 234 19.70 9.17 -9.06
N SER A 235 18.48 8.66 -8.87
CA SER A 235 17.42 8.73 -9.89
C SER A 235 17.02 10.16 -10.20
N MET A 236 16.90 11.03 -9.19
CA MET A 236 16.61 12.45 -9.35
C MET A 236 17.69 13.19 -10.14
N GLU A 237 18.97 12.91 -9.89
CA GLU A 237 20.08 13.46 -10.68
C GLU A 237 20.00 13.03 -12.15
N GLN A 238 19.74 11.75 -12.41
CA GLN A 238 19.57 11.23 -13.77
C GLN A 238 18.38 11.87 -14.49
N LEU A 239 17.27 12.12 -13.79
CA LEU A 239 16.10 12.80 -14.35
C LEU A 239 16.42 14.25 -14.75
N GLN A 240 17.22 14.96 -13.96
CA GLN A 240 17.65 16.32 -14.29
C GLN A 240 18.54 16.34 -15.55
N VAL A 241 19.44 15.36 -15.69
CA VAL A 241 20.24 15.18 -16.92
C VAL A 241 19.33 14.85 -18.11
N ALA A 242 18.33 14.00 -17.93
CA ALA A 242 17.37 13.65 -18.98
C ALA A 242 16.54 14.86 -19.43
N GLU A 243 16.10 15.71 -18.49
CA GLU A 243 15.42 16.97 -18.78
C GLU A 243 16.30 17.90 -19.63
N GLY A 244 17.55 18.12 -19.21
CA GLY A 244 18.50 18.95 -19.96
C GLY A 244 18.78 18.42 -21.37
N ASN A 245 18.94 17.10 -21.52
CA ASN A 245 19.10 16.47 -22.83
C ASN A 245 17.86 16.64 -23.70
N THR A 246 16.66 16.54 -23.12
CA THR A 246 15.40 16.71 -23.85
C THR A 246 15.21 18.15 -24.31
N SER A 247 15.60 19.13 -23.49
CA SER A 247 15.61 20.55 -23.89
C SER A 247 16.54 20.80 -25.08
N ARG A 248 17.76 20.23 -25.08
CA ARG A 248 18.69 20.30 -26.22
C ARG A 248 18.14 19.64 -27.48
N ILE A 249 17.37 18.56 -27.33
CA ILE A 249 16.69 17.92 -28.47
C ILE A 249 15.69 18.91 -29.11
N TYR A 250 14.93 19.66 -28.32
CA TYR A 250 14.02 20.68 -28.86
C TYR A 250 14.74 21.77 -29.65
N GLU A 251 15.85 22.30 -29.12
CA GLU A 251 16.66 23.30 -29.84
C GLU A 251 17.17 22.74 -31.16
N ASN A 252 17.71 21.52 -31.16
CA ASN A 252 18.22 20.87 -32.37
C ASN A 252 17.10 20.60 -33.40
N ILE A 253 15.89 20.26 -32.95
CA ILE A 253 14.72 20.07 -33.83
C ILE A 253 14.33 21.38 -34.51
N GLN A 254 14.35 22.50 -33.79
CA GLN A 254 14.04 23.81 -34.38
C GLN A 254 15.06 24.19 -35.45
N VAL A 255 16.36 24.07 -35.13
CA VAL A 255 17.44 24.31 -36.09
C VAL A 255 17.29 23.40 -37.31
N LEU A 256 17.09 22.09 -37.10
CA LEU A 256 16.92 21.14 -38.19
C LEU A 256 15.71 21.45 -39.06
N SER A 257 14.59 21.89 -38.47
CA SER A 257 13.39 22.29 -39.22
C SER A 257 13.65 23.51 -40.09
N GLN A 258 14.33 24.52 -39.56
CA GLN A 258 14.69 25.74 -40.30
C GLN A 258 15.64 25.44 -41.45
N GLU A 259 16.72 24.70 -41.19
CA GLU A 259 17.69 24.29 -42.21
C GLU A 259 17.03 23.44 -43.30
N SER A 260 16.11 22.56 -42.92
CA SER A 260 15.36 21.74 -43.88
C SER A 260 14.47 22.58 -44.81
N GLU A 261 13.85 23.64 -44.27
CA GLU A 261 13.03 24.57 -45.06
C GLU A 261 13.89 25.42 -46.00
N GLU A 262 15.05 25.90 -45.53
CA GLU A 262 16.00 26.63 -46.37
C GLU A 262 16.49 25.76 -47.54
N VAL A 263 16.88 24.51 -47.28
CA VAL A 263 17.31 23.58 -48.33
C VAL A 263 16.16 23.26 -49.29
N ALA A 264 14.92 23.15 -48.81
CA ALA A 264 13.76 23.01 -49.69
C ALA A 264 13.57 24.22 -50.62
N GLY A 265 13.81 25.43 -50.11
CA GLY A 265 13.87 26.65 -50.92
C GLY A 265 14.96 26.61 -52.00
N LEU A 266 16.15 26.09 -51.66
CA LEU A 266 17.24 25.92 -52.62
C LEU A 266 16.86 24.98 -53.78
N PHE A 267 16.12 23.90 -53.53
CA PHE A 267 15.65 23.01 -54.61
C PHE A 267 14.72 23.71 -55.59
N THR A 268 13.85 24.60 -55.10
CA THR A 268 12.97 25.41 -55.96
C THR A 268 13.76 26.36 -56.87
N ASN A 269 14.84 26.94 -56.33
CA ASN A 269 15.76 27.78 -57.11
C ASN A 269 16.50 26.96 -58.17
N VAL A 270 17.00 25.77 -57.83
CA VAL A 270 17.67 24.87 -58.78
C VAL A 270 16.72 24.42 -59.89
N GLU A 271 15.47 24.11 -59.58
CA GLU A 271 14.45 23.79 -60.58
C GLU A 271 14.20 24.96 -61.55
N THR A 272 14.10 26.19 -61.02
CA THR A 272 13.94 27.40 -61.83
C THR A 272 15.13 27.61 -62.77
N LEU A 273 16.36 27.52 -62.23
CA LEU A 273 17.59 27.67 -63.00
C LEU A 273 17.75 26.58 -64.07
N SER A 274 17.36 25.34 -63.74
CA SER A 274 17.41 24.22 -64.70
C SER A 274 16.43 24.41 -65.85
N ASN A 275 15.22 24.92 -65.57
CA ASN A 275 14.26 25.28 -66.61
C ASN A 275 14.73 26.44 -67.49
N GLN A 276 15.38 27.46 -66.92
CA GLN A 276 16.02 28.54 -67.67
C GLN A 276 17.15 28.01 -68.55
N ASN A 277 18.01 27.14 -68.00
CA ASN A 277 19.10 26.50 -68.73
C ASN A 277 18.58 25.71 -69.94
N ARG A 278 17.52 24.91 -69.75
CA ARG A 278 16.84 24.19 -70.85
C ARG A 278 16.38 25.15 -71.95
N THR A 279 15.81 26.29 -71.59
CA THR A 279 15.38 27.32 -72.54
C THR A 279 16.57 27.91 -73.30
N TYR A 280 17.70 28.16 -72.62
CA TYR A 280 18.92 28.63 -73.28
C TYR A 280 19.49 27.58 -74.23
N MET A 281 19.54 26.30 -73.85
CA MET A 281 20.00 25.22 -74.72
C MET A 281 19.15 25.07 -75.97
N GLN A 282 17.82 25.20 -75.85
CA GLN A 282 16.92 25.22 -77.01
C GLN A 282 17.25 26.36 -77.97
N LYS A 283 17.44 27.59 -77.45
CA LYS A 283 17.84 28.74 -78.27
C LYS A 283 19.19 28.56 -78.96
N VAL A 284 20.16 27.96 -78.28
CA VAL A 284 21.47 27.66 -78.88
C VAL A 284 21.28 26.65 -80.01
N THR A 285 20.52 25.57 -79.79
CA THR A 285 20.20 24.56 -80.83
C THR A 285 19.52 25.19 -82.05
N GLU A 286 18.53 26.08 -81.85
CA GLU A 286 17.90 26.82 -82.95
C GLU A 286 18.90 27.69 -83.71
N GLY A 287 19.76 28.42 -82.98
CA GLY A 287 20.83 29.24 -83.57
C GLY A 287 21.83 28.41 -84.37
N MET A 288 22.17 27.20 -83.91
CA MET A 288 23.04 26.26 -84.61
C MET A 288 22.46 25.78 -85.93
N VAL A 289 21.16 25.46 -85.95
CA VAL A 289 20.46 25.05 -87.17
C VAL A 289 20.51 26.18 -88.21
N LEU A 290 20.22 27.42 -87.79
CA LEU A 290 20.29 28.59 -88.67
C LEU A 290 21.72 28.86 -89.17
N ALA A 291 22.72 28.71 -88.31
CA ALA A 291 24.12 28.89 -88.69
C ALA A 291 24.59 27.83 -89.69
N ALA A 292 24.15 26.57 -89.53
CA ALA A 292 24.43 25.48 -90.46
C ALA A 292 23.77 25.75 -91.83
N GLU A 293 22.51 26.19 -91.86
CA GLU A 293 21.82 26.58 -93.09
C GLU A 293 22.54 27.73 -93.81
N SER A 294 22.93 28.79 -93.08
CA SER A 294 23.70 29.90 -93.65
C SER A 294 25.05 29.45 -94.22
N THR A 295 25.73 28.54 -93.54
CA THR A 295 27.02 27.97 -93.99
C THR A 295 26.82 27.19 -95.30
N SER A 296 25.75 26.39 -95.38
CA SER A 296 25.40 25.65 -96.59
C SER A 296 25.10 26.58 -97.78
N VAL A 297 24.39 27.69 -97.55
CA VAL A 297 24.12 28.70 -98.60
C VAL A 297 25.43 29.35 -99.08
N CYS A 298 26.34 29.68 -98.17
CA CYS A 298 27.67 30.21 -98.52
C CYS A 298 28.49 29.21 -99.36
N GLN A 299 28.52 27.93 -98.98
CA GLN A 299 29.20 26.88 -99.76
C GLN A 299 28.64 26.78 -101.18
N GLU A 300 27.32 26.81 -101.35
CA GLU A 300 26.68 26.78 -102.67
C GLU A 300 27.06 28.02 -103.51
N ALA A 301 27.09 29.21 -102.88
CA ALA A 301 27.48 30.45 -103.52
C ALA A 301 28.95 30.41 -103.99
N MET A 302 29.87 29.91 -103.16
CA MET A 302 31.29 29.74 -103.51
C MET A 302 31.48 28.72 -104.64
N SER A 303 30.74 27.61 -104.64
CA SER A 303 30.75 26.65 -105.76
C SER A 303 30.27 27.28 -107.08
N LYS A 304 29.20 28.09 -107.03
CA LYS A 304 28.72 28.84 -108.20
C LYS A 304 29.74 29.89 -108.66
N LEU A 305 30.43 30.55 -107.74
CA LEU A 305 31.50 31.50 -108.05
C LEU A 305 32.65 30.78 -108.76
N GLU A 306 33.12 29.64 -108.25
CA GLU A 306 34.14 28.81 -108.87
C GLU A 306 33.80 28.48 -110.33
N GLN A 307 32.57 27.99 -110.56
CA GLN A 307 32.11 27.63 -111.90
C GLN A 307 32.06 28.83 -112.84
N LYS A 308 31.62 30.00 -112.35
CA LYS A 308 31.59 31.23 -113.16
C LYS A 308 33.00 31.73 -113.46
N THR A 309 33.89 31.72 -112.49
CA THR A 309 35.28 32.15 -112.66
C THR A 309 36.03 31.24 -113.65
N LYS A 310 35.85 29.92 -113.58
CA LYS A 310 36.38 28.97 -114.59
C LYS A 310 35.84 29.21 -116.00
N LYS A 311 34.57 29.62 -116.13
CA LYS A 311 34.02 30.02 -117.44
C LYS A 311 34.64 31.29 -117.97
N ILE A 312 34.91 32.27 -117.10
CA ILE A 312 35.60 33.52 -117.49
C ILE A 312 37.03 33.20 -117.93
N ASP A 313 37.74 32.33 -117.21
CA ASP A 313 39.09 31.87 -117.59
C ASP A 313 39.11 31.29 -119.02
N GLY A 314 38.16 30.41 -119.34
CA GLY A 314 38.01 29.89 -120.70
C GLY A 314 37.65 30.95 -121.76
N ILE A 315 36.91 32.01 -121.41
CA ILE A 315 36.66 33.14 -122.32
C ILE A 315 37.96 33.93 -122.55
N VAL A 316 38.75 34.14 -121.50
CA VAL A 316 40.05 34.83 -121.57
C VAL A 316 41.04 34.06 -122.46
N ASP A 317 41.03 32.72 -122.42
CA ASP A 317 41.77 31.88 -123.37
C ASP A 317 41.38 32.15 -124.82
N VAL A 318 40.07 32.19 -125.13
CA VAL A 318 39.58 32.45 -126.48
C VAL A 318 39.95 33.86 -126.96
N ILE A 319 39.85 34.88 -126.09
CA ILE A 319 40.23 36.26 -126.47
C ILE A 319 41.75 36.34 -126.69
N ALA A 320 42.55 35.62 -125.91
CA ALA A 320 44.00 35.57 -126.10
C ALA A 320 44.35 34.97 -127.46
N GLU A 321 43.69 33.88 -127.85
CA GLU A 321 43.83 33.26 -129.17
C GLU A 321 43.43 34.23 -130.30
N ILE A 322 42.29 34.92 -130.16
CA ILE A 322 41.84 35.93 -131.15
C ILE A 322 42.84 37.08 -131.26
N SER A 323 43.39 37.55 -130.14
CA SER A 323 44.39 38.61 -130.10
C SER A 323 45.67 38.15 -130.80
N GLU A 324 46.18 36.96 -130.50
CA GLU A 324 47.34 36.40 -131.21
C GLU A 324 47.12 36.27 -132.72
N GLN A 325 45.96 35.74 -133.13
CA GLN A 325 45.59 35.70 -134.55
C GLN A 325 45.53 37.11 -135.17
N THR A 326 45.02 38.09 -134.44
CA THR A 326 44.92 39.49 -134.90
C THR A 326 46.30 40.15 -135.01
N ASP A 327 47.22 39.87 -134.08
CA ASP A 327 48.61 40.32 -134.14
C ASP A 327 49.30 39.74 -135.39
N LEU A 328 49.12 38.44 -135.66
CA LEU A 328 49.64 37.79 -136.86
C LEU A 328 49.03 38.33 -138.16
N LEU A 329 47.71 38.54 -138.18
CA LEU A 329 46.99 39.13 -139.34
C LEU A 329 47.46 40.55 -139.62
N SER A 330 47.60 41.39 -138.59
CA SER A 330 48.05 42.77 -138.72
C SER A 330 49.53 42.85 -139.10
N LEU A 331 50.38 41.95 -138.61
CA LEU A 331 51.76 41.81 -139.05
C LEU A 331 51.83 41.47 -140.55
N ASN A 332 51.05 40.48 -141.00
CA ASN A 332 50.98 40.12 -142.43
C ASN A 332 50.47 41.29 -143.28
N ALA A 333 49.48 42.05 -142.80
CA ALA A 333 48.97 43.24 -143.48
C ALA A 333 50.01 44.38 -143.52
N ALA A 334 50.80 44.58 -142.46
CA ALA A 334 51.88 45.57 -142.42
C ALA A 334 52.99 45.20 -143.41
N ILE A 335 53.36 43.91 -143.50
CA ILE A 335 54.33 43.40 -144.48
C ILE A 335 53.85 43.63 -145.92
N GLU A 336 52.59 43.28 -146.23
CA GLU A 336 52.05 43.44 -147.59
C GLU A 336 51.85 44.92 -147.96
N SER A 337 51.50 45.76 -146.98
CA SER A 337 51.42 47.22 -147.15
C SER A 337 52.78 47.84 -147.43
N ALA A 338 53.85 47.37 -146.77
CA ALA A 338 55.22 47.78 -147.08
C ALA A 338 55.66 47.33 -148.49
N ARG A 339 55.16 46.17 -148.95
CA ARG A 339 55.42 45.61 -150.28
C ARG A 339 54.74 46.41 -151.41
N ALA A 340 53.58 47.00 -151.15
CA ALA A 340 52.85 47.87 -152.09
C ALA A 340 53.45 49.29 -152.26
N GLY A 341 54.50 49.64 -151.50
CA GLY A 341 55.22 50.90 -151.64
C GLY A 341 54.38 52.14 -151.28
N GLU A 342 54.46 53.20 -152.09
CA GLU A 342 53.74 54.48 -151.86
C GLU A 342 52.21 54.30 -151.76
N GLN A 343 51.64 53.35 -152.50
CA GLN A 343 50.19 53.08 -152.50
C GLN A 343 49.69 52.37 -151.23
N GLY A 344 50.60 51.75 -150.46
CA GLY A 344 50.29 51.00 -149.24
C GLY A 344 50.48 51.76 -147.93
N LYS A 345 51.01 53.00 -147.98
CA LYS A 345 51.36 53.79 -146.76
C LYS A 345 50.19 53.97 -145.78
N GLY A 346 48.98 54.25 -146.28
CA GLY A 346 47.79 54.40 -145.44
C GLY A 346 47.39 53.09 -144.74
N PHE A 347 47.48 51.97 -145.46
CA PHE A 347 47.19 50.64 -144.91
C PHE A 347 48.27 50.17 -143.91
N ALA A 348 49.54 50.51 -144.15
CA ALA A 348 50.63 50.19 -143.22
C ALA A 348 50.44 50.84 -141.84
N ILE A 349 49.97 52.09 -141.79
CA ILE A 349 49.68 52.79 -140.53
C ILE A 349 48.54 52.11 -139.78
N VAL A 350 47.46 51.74 -140.47
CA VAL A 350 46.32 51.04 -139.86
C VAL A 350 46.74 49.65 -139.36
N ALA A 351 47.55 48.91 -140.12
CA ALA A 351 48.04 47.61 -139.71
C ALA A 351 48.95 47.66 -138.47
N GLU A 352 49.86 48.64 -138.37
CA GLU A 352 50.69 48.80 -137.17
C GLU A 352 49.86 49.22 -135.94
N GLU A 353 48.83 50.05 -136.10
CA GLU A 353 47.94 50.42 -134.99
C GLU A 353 47.10 49.23 -134.52
N ILE A 354 46.60 48.38 -135.44
CA ILE A 354 45.92 47.12 -135.08
C ILE A 354 46.88 46.17 -134.35
N ARG A 355 48.13 46.06 -134.81
CA ARG A 355 49.16 45.24 -134.16
C ARG A 355 49.42 45.69 -132.72
N LYS A 356 49.62 46.99 -132.54
CA LYS A 356 49.81 47.60 -131.23
C LYS A 356 48.60 47.37 -130.30
N LEU A 357 47.38 47.52 -130.82
CA LEU A 357 46.16 47.26 -130.07
C LEU A 357 46.02 45.79 -129.66
N SER A 358 46.45 44.87 -130.53
CA SER A 358 46.49 43.44 -130.22
C SER A 358 47.50 43.11 -129.13
N GLN A 359 48.72 43.64 -129.20
CA GLN A 359 49.72 43.45 -128.15
C GLN A 359 49.28 44.06 -126.81
N GLN A 360 48.64 45.23 -126.83
CA GLN A 360 48.03 45.82 -125.64
C GLN A 360 46.94 44.92 -125.07
N THR A 361 46.10 44.33 -125.92
CA THR A 361 45.04 43.39 -125.52
C THR A 361 45.66 42.14 -124.88
N GLN A 362 46.70 41.55 -125.46
CA GLN A 362 47.42 40.41 -124.86
C GLN A 362 47.98 40.73 -123.47
N ASN A 363 48.62 41.89 -123.32
CA ASN A 363 49.15 42.31 -122.02
C ASN A 363 48.03 42.50 -120.98
N THR A 364 46.91 43.11 -121.35
CA THR A 364 45.75 43.23 -120.44
C THR A 364 45.16 41.88 -120.07
N LEU A 365 45.14 40.90 -120.98
CA LEU A 365 44.66 39.55 -120.69
C LEU A 365 45.56 38.82 -119.68
N VAL A 366 46.87 39.09 -119.65
CA VAL A 366 47.77 38.56 -118.62
C VAL A 366 47.35 39.06 -117.23
N ASP A 367 47.08 40.36 -117.10
CA ASP A 367 46.61 40.94 -115.83
C ASP A 367 45.25 40.34 -115.41
N VAL A 368 44.33 40.17 -116.36
CA VAL A 368 43.02 39.54 -116.10
C VAL A 368 43.18 38.09 -115.64
N ARG A 369 44.07 37.29 -116.25
CA ARG A 369 44.36 35.93 -115.78
C ARG A 369 44.91 35.91 -114.36
N SER A 370 45.79 36.85 -114.01
CA SER A 370 46.31 36.97 -112.64
C SER A 370 45.16 37.17 -111.64
N ILE A 371 44.25 38.10 -111.94
CA ILE A 371 43.08 38.39 -111.09
C ILE A 371 42.16 37.16 -110.97
N ILE A 372 41.94 36.43 -112.07
CA ILE A 372 41.14 35.18 -112.06
C ILE A 372 41.81 34.13 -111.16
N GLY A 373 43.13 33.97 -111.25
CA GLY A 373 43.90 33.07 -110.40
C GLY A 373 43.76 33.42 -108.92
N GLU A 374 43.92 34.70 -108.57
CA GLU A 374 43.72 35.19 -107.20
C GLU A 374 42.29 34.93 -106.70
N VAL A 375 41.27 35.16 -107.52
CA VAL A 375 39.86 34.90 -107.16
C VAL A 375 39.62 33.40 -106.93
N LEU A 376 40.19 32.52 -107.75
CA LEU A 376 40.08 31.07 -107.56
C LEU A 376 40.78 30.61 -106.27
N GLU A 377 41.97 31.12 -105.99
CA GLU A 377 42.71 30.81 -104.76
C GLU A 377 41.92 31.24 -103.52
N GLN A 378 41.41 32.47 -103.49
CA GLN A 378 40.58 32.96 -102.38
C GLN A 378 39.29 32.15 -102.22
N ASN A 379 38.69 31.71 -103.33
CA ASN A 379 37.51 30.86 -103.29
C ASN A 379 37.79 29.47 -102.69
N ILE A 380 38.95 28.87 -102.98
CA ILE A 380 39.37 27.60 -102.36
C ILE A 380 39.51 27.75 -100.84
N ILE A 381 40.20 28.81 -100.40
CA ILE A 381 40.37 29.12 -98.96
C ILE A 381 38.99 29.30 -98.30
N ALA A 382 38.07 30.01 -98.94
CA ALA A 382 36.71 30.21 -98.42
C ALA A 382 35.94 28.89 -98.30
N VAL A 383 36.02 28.00 -99.29
CA VAL A 383 35.37 26.68 -99.24
C VAL A 383 35.93 25.81 -98.12
N GLU A 384 37.26 25.79 -97.94
CA GLU A 384 37.91 25.05 -96.84
C GLU A 384 37.46 25.58 -95.47
N ALA A 385 37.44 26.90 -95.29
CA ALA A 385 36.96 27.54 -94.06
C ALA A 385 35.48 27.21 -93.78
N MET A 386 34.63 27.16 -94.81
CA MET A 386 33.23 26.74 -94.65
C MET A 386 33.12 25.26 -94.27
N SER A 387 33.93 24.37 -94.85
CA SER A 387 33.95 22.95 -94.50
C SER A 387 34.37 22.74 -93.04
N GLN A 388 35.37 23.48 -92.58
CA GLN A 388 35.79 23.46 -91.17
C GLN A 388 34.67 23.96 -90.25
N THR A 389 33.97 25.02 -90.66
CA THR A 389 32.82 25.57 -89.92
C THR A 389 31.69 24.54 -89.77
N THR A 390 31.39 23.76 -90.81
CA THR A 390 30.42 22.65 -90.74
C THR A 390 30.83 21.61 -89.70
N SER A 391 32.10 21.19 -89.69
CA SER A 391 32.60 20.22 -88.70
C SER A 391 32.46 20.73 -87.26
N VAL A 392 32.78 22.01 -87.03
CA VAL A 392 32.64 22.65 -85.71
C VAL A 392 31.17 22.71 -85.28
N HIS A 393 30.24 22.96 -86.20
CA HIS A 393 28.81 22.92 -85.89
C HIS A 393 28.33 21.52 -85.47
N ASP A 394 28.80 20.46 -86.11
CA ASP A 394 28.43 19.09 -85.74
C ASP A 394 28.94 18.71 -84.34
N GLU A 395 30.18 19.08 -84.01
CA GLU A 395 30.76 18.87 -82.67
C GLU A 395 29.99 19.65 -81.59
N GLN A 396 29.65 20.91 -81.85
CA GLN A 396 28.88 21.74 -80.94
C GLN A 396 27.46 21.20 -80.71
N LYS A 397 26.83 20.65 -81.75
CA LYS A 397 25.52 19.98 -81.62
C LYS A 397 25.60 18.78 -80.67
N GLU A 398 26.62 17.94 -80.81
CA GLU A 398 26.83 16.81 -79.89
C GLU A 398 27.06 17.29 -78.44
N ALA A 399 27.84 18.35 -78.25
CA ALA A 399 28.09 18.93 -76.93
C ALA A 399 26.81 19.45 -76.26
N ILE A 400 25.91 20.08 -77.02
CA ILE A 400 24.62 20.57 -76.50
C ILE A 400 23.72 19.40 -76.09
N VAL A 401 23.65 18.32 -76.87
CA VAL A 401 22.86 17.13 -76.50
C VAL A 401 23.36 16.55 -75.17
N LYS A 402 24.68 16.45 -74.97
CA LYS A 402 25.26 16.00 -73.70
C LYS A 402 24.94 16.95 -72.54
N ALA A 403 24.92 18.26 -72.80
CA ALA A 403 24.55 19.26 -71.81
C ALA A 403 23.05 19.17 -71.42
N GLU A 404 22.16 18.93 -72.38
CA GLU A 404 20.73 18.70 -72.11
C GLU A 404 20.50 17.46 -71.24
N ASP A 405 21.15 16.34 -71.55
CA ASP A 405 21.02 15.12 -70.75
C ASP A 405 21.60 15.28 -69.34
N SER A 406 22.73 16.00 -69.21
CA SER A 406 23.28 16.35 -67.90
C SER A 406 22.31 17.22 -67.09
N SER A 407 21.66 18.19 -67.73
CA SER A 407 20.64 19.03 -67.10
C SER A 407 19.42 18.24 -66.63
N LYS A 408 18.95 17.25 -67.43
CA LYS A 408 17.87 16.33 -67.00
C LYS A 408 18.26 15.52 -65.76
N MET A 409 19.48 14.98 -65.72
CA MET A 409 19.97 14.24 -64.56
C MET A 409 20.01 15.12 -63.29
N VAL A 410 20.42 16.39 -63.42
CA VAL A 410 20.39 17.35 -62.31
C VAL A 410 18.95 17.61 -61.82
N MET A 411 17.98 17.77 -62.72
CA MET A 411 16.57 17.93 -62.34
C MET A 411 16.04 16.70 -61.58
N GLU A 412 16.33 15.49 -62.07
CA GLU A 412 15.90 14.25 -61.40
C GLU A 412 16.54 14.10 -60.02
N ALA A 413 17.84 14.37 -59.90
CA ALA A 413 18.54 14.35 -58.62
C ALA A 413 17.95 15.39 -57.64
N THR A 414 17.65 16.59 -58.13
CA THR A 414 17.04 17.67 -57.33
C THR A 414 15.65 17.27 -56.82
N LYS A 415 14.83 16.66 -57.68
CA LYS A 415 13.52 16.14 -57.28
C LYS A 415 13.62 15.07 -56.20
N ASN A 416 14.52 14.12 -56.37
CA ASN A 416 14.77 13.08 -55.37
C ASN A 416 15.24 13.68 -54.03
N MET A 417 16.09 14.71 -54.06
CA MET A 417 16.51 15.42 -52.85
C MET A 417 15.36 16.15 -52.17
N ALA A 418 14.46 16.78 -52.94
CA ALA A 418 13.27 17.43 -52.40
C ALA A 418 12.33 16.43 -51.70
N ASP A 419 12.10 15.25 -52.28
CA ASP A 419 11.30 14.18 -51.67
C ASP A 419 11.96 13.67 -50.36
N LYS A 420 13.28 13.51 -50.35
CA LYS A 420 14.02 13.14 -49.13
C LYS A 420 13.95 14.22 -48.07
N MET A 421 13.92 15.50 -48.45
CA MET A 421 13.79 16.61 -47.51
C MET A 421 12.41 16.62 -46.84
N GLN A 422 11.34 16.33 -47.58
CA GLN A 422 10.01 16.16 -46.98
C GLN A 422 9.98 15.02 -45.96
N LEU A 423 10.68 13.91 -46.23
CA LEU A 423 10.82 12.81 -45.29
C LEU A 423 11.58 13.23 -44.02
N ILE A 424 12.65 14.01 -44.16
CA ILE A 424 13.39 14.58 -43.02
C ILE A 424 12.46 15.45 -42.17
N LEU A 425 11.70 16.38 -42.77
CA LEU A 425 10.73 17.22 -42.05
C LEU A 425 9.66 16.39 -41.31
N SER A 426 9.16 15.31 -41.93
CA SER A 426 8.21 14.40 -41.29
C SER A 426 8.83 13.69 -40.08
N ASN A 427 10.07 13.20 -40.21
CA ASN A 427 10.79 12.56 -39.12
C ASN A 427 11.09 13.54 -37.98
N THR A 428 11.48 14.78 -38.29
CA THR A 428 11.70 15.84 -37.31
C THR A 428 10.46 16.07 -36.44
N ARG A 429 9.25 16.12 -37.04
CA ARG A 429 7.99 16.21 -36.29
C ARG A 429 7.71 14.98 -35.41
N ASN A 430 8.12 13.79 -35.84
CA ASN A 430 7.97 12.58 -35.03
C ASN A 430 8.94 12.57 -33.84
N ILE A 431 10.16 13.08 -34.02
CA ILE A 431 11.13 13.26 -32.94
C ILE A 431 10.59 14.28 -31.93
N GLU A 432 10.01 15.39 -32.39
CA GLU A 432 9.39 16.40 -31.52
C GLU A 432 8.30 15.80 -30.62
N LYS A 433 7.38 15.01 -31.19
CA LYS A 433 6.35 14.29 -30.42
C LYS A 433 6.95 13.31 -29.42
N SER A 434 8.06 12.66 -29.78
CA SER A 434 8.73 11.69 -28.91
C SER A 434 9.44 12.39 -27.75
N ALA A 435 10.09 13.53 -28.01
CA ALA A 435 10.68 14.39 -26.99
C ALA A 435 9.62 14.89 -25.99
N SER A 436 8.45 15.31 -26.48
CA SER A 436 7.32 15.69 -25.63
C SER A 436 6.90 14.59 -24.66
N LYS A 437 6.80 13.35 -25.14
CA LYS A 437 6.48 12.19 -24.29
C LYS A 437 7.57 11.90 -23.27
N ILE A 438 8.84 12.11 -23.63
CA ILE A 438 9.95 11.95 -22.68
C ILE A 438 9.81 12.96 -21.55
N VAL A 439 9.47 14.23 -21.82
CA VAL A 439 9.20 15.23 -20.77
C VAL A 439 8.09 14.77 -19.83
N GLU A 440 6.98 14.25 -20.36
CA GLU A 440 5.87 13.71 -19.54
C GLU A 440 6.34 12.55 -18.64
N ILE A 441 7.13 11.61 -19.19
CA ILE A 441 7.69 10.49 -18.43
C ILE A 441 8.63 10.99 -17.34
N VAL A 442 9.55 11.91 -17.65
CA VAL A 442 10.50 12.49 -16.68
C VAL A 442 9.74 13.17 -15.54
N ASN A 443 8.70 13.94 -15.83
CA ASN A 443 7.85 14.56 -14.82
C ASN A 443 7.12 13.52 -13.96
N SER A 444 6.58 12.46 -14.56
CA SER A 444 5.91 11.38 -13.83
C SER A 444 6.87 10.66 -12.88
N ILE A 445 8.09 10.33 -13.33
CA ILE A 445 9.08 9.65 -12.49
C ILE A 445 9.57 10.59 -11.39
N THR A 446 9.73 11.88 -11.67
CA THR A 446 10.08 12.90 -10.66
C THR A 446 9.04 12.96 -9.54
N THR A 447 7.75 12.92 -9.89
CA THR A 447 6.67 12.85 -8.90
C THR A 447 6.75 11.57 -8.06
N ILE A 448 6.93 10.41 -8.69
CA ILE A 448 7.08 9.13 -7.99
C ILE A 448 8.29 9.16 -7.03
N CYS A 449 9.42 9.72 -7.45
CA CYS A 449 10.60 9.85 -6.59
C CYS A 449 10.32 10.70 -5.35
N LYS A 450 9.60 11.83 -5.51
CA LYS A 450 9.18 12.67 -4.39
C LYS A 450 8.21 11.96 -3.45
N GLU A 451 7.22 11.25 -3.99
CA GLU A 451 6.26 10.48 -3.19
C GLU A 451 6.93 9.34 -2.41
N ASN A 452 7.88 8.65 -3.05
CA ASN A 452 8.68 7.62 -2.39
C ASN A 452 9.57 8.21 -1.28
N GLN A 453 10.16 9.39 -1.50
CA GLN A 453 10.95 10.07 -0.48
C GLN A 453 10.11 10.37 0.77
N VAL A 454 8.92 10.95 0.60
CA VAL A 454 7.98 11.19 1.71
C VAL A 454 7.57 9.89 2.40
N SER A 455 7.32 8.83 1.63
CA SER A 455 6.95 7.52 2.18
C SER A 455 8.08 6.92 3.02
N LEU A 456 9.33 7.09 2.59
CA LEU A 456 10.52 6.60 3.32
C LEU A 456 10.81 7.40 4.58
N GLU A 457 10.49 8.70 4.61
CA GLU A 457 10.54 9.48 5.85
C GLU A 457 9.59 8.90 6.91
N VAL A 458 8.36 8.54 6.52
CA VAL A 458 7.38 7.91 7.41
C VAL A 458 7.84 6.52 7.87
N VAL A 459 8.44 5.73 6.97
CA VAL A 459 9.03 4.42 7.32
C VAL A 459 10.18 4.61 8.32
N SER A 460 11.08 5.57 8.09
CA SER A 460 12.20 5.85 8.98
C SER A 460 11.71 6.28 10.38
N GLU A 461 10.68 7.11 10.45
CA GLU A 461 10.05 7.51 11.72
C GLU A 461 9.42 6.31 12.44
N SER A 462 8.74 5.44 11.70
CA SER A 462 8.12 4.21 12.24
C SER A 462 9.17 3.22 12.77
N VAL A 463 10.30 3.06 12.07
CA VAL A 463 11.43 2.23 12.51
C VAL A 463 12.06 2.80 13.78
N GLN A 464 12.28 4.11 13.84
CA GLN A 464 12.85 4.77 15.02
C GLN A 464 11.93 4.62 16.25
N SER A 465 10.62 4.75 16.05
CA SER A 465 9.62 4.45 17.08
C SER A 465 9.66 2.98 17.49
N GLY A 466 9.74 2.06 16.52
CA GLY A 466 9.89 0.63 16.75
C GLY A 466 11.10 0.28 17.62
N ILE A 467 12.28 0.83 17.31
CA ILE A 467 13.51 0.66 18.10
C ILE A 467 13.30 1.14 19.53
N THR A 468 12.68 2.31 19.72
CA THR A 468 12.41 2.89 21.05
C THR A 468 11.46 2.00 21.86
N THR A 469 10.37 1.54 21.25
CA THR A 469 9.39 0.64 21.91
C THR A 469 10.04 -0.70 22.28
N THR A 470 10.92 -1.22 21.42
CA THR A 470 11.58 -2.52 21.63
C THR A 470 12.60 -2.43 22.76
N SER A 471 13.34 -1.30 22.87
CA SER A 471 14.25 -1.03 23.99
C SER A 471 13.51 -0.93 25.34
N GLN A 472 12.34 -0.29 25.38
CA GLN A 472 11.49 -0.28 26.58
C GLN A 472 10.99 -1.70 26.95
N LEU A 473 10.78 -2.55 25.94
CA LEU A 473 10.37 -3.93 26.13
C LEU A 473 11.50 -4.79 26.73
N GLU A 474 12.75 -4.56 26.35
CA GLU A 474 13.92 -5.18 26.99
C GLU A 474 14.02 -4.82 28.48
N GLU A 475 13.77 -3.56 28.84
CA GLU A 475 13.76 -3.10 30.24
C GLU A 475 12.64 -3.81 31.03
N LEU A 476 11.42 -3.83 30.49
CA LEU A 476 10.29 -4.53 31.12
C LEU A 476 10.51 -6.04 31.26
N VAL A 477 11.11 -6.68 30.26
CA VAL A 477 11.48 -8.12 30.34
C VAL A 477 12.46 -8.37 31.47
N THR A 478 13.42 -7.46 31.65
CA THR A 478 14.42 -7.55 32.71
C THR A 478 13.77 -7.38 34.09
N ASP A 479 12.87 -6.40 34.25
CA ASP A 479 12.14 -6.17 35.49
C ASP A 479 11.21 -7.33 35.86
N ILE A 480 10.45 -7.86 34.89
CA ILE A 480 9.55 -8.98 35.13
C ILE A 480 10.34 -10.25 35.47
N ARG A 481 11.51 -10.44 34.86
CA ARG A 481 12.41 -11.54 35.23
C ARG A 481 12.90 -11.41 36.67
N ALA A 482 13.32 -10.21 37.09
CA ALA A 482 13.72 -9.96 38.48
C ALA A 482 12.57 -10.24 39.47
N MET A 483 11.35 -9.79 39.17
CA MET A 483 10.17 -10.07 39.99
C MET A 483 9.82 -11.58 40.04
N ALA A 484 10.00 -12.29 38.92
CA ALA A 484 9.77 -13.74 38.87
C ALA A 484 10.77 -14.50 39.75
N ASP A 485 12.04 -14.10 39.70
CA ASP A 485 13.12 -14.68 40.51
C ASP A 485 12.91 -14.38 42.02
N GLU A 486 12.49 -13.16 42.37
CA GLU A 486 12.13 -12.80 43.75
C GLU A 486 10.96 -13.64 44.27
N LEU A 487 9.90 -13.80 43.45
CA LEU A 487 8.76 -14.64 43.78
C LEU A 487 9.16 -16.12 43.95
N ALA A 488 10.09 -16.62 43.13
CA ALA A 488 10.64 -17.97 43.30
C ALA A 488 11.38 -18.12 44.63
N GLY A 489 12.16 -17.11 45.02
CA GLY A 489 12.89 -17.07 46.29
C GLY A 489 11.96 -17.11 47.51
N VAL A 490 10.93 -16.27 47.54
CA VAL A 490 9.95 -16.21 48.64
C VAL A 490 9.14 -17.49 48.81
N VAL A 491 8.96 -18.25 47.71
CA VAL A 491 8.18 -19.49 47.72
C VAL A 491 9.00 -20.70 48.20
N GLN A 492 10.34 -20.60 48.19
CA GLN A 492 11.26 -21.66 48.66
C GLN A 492 11.67 -21.52 50.13
N GLU A 493 11.49 -20.35 50.76
CA GLU A 493 11.60 -20.16 52.22
C GLU A 493 10.32 -20.56 52.95
#